data_AF-A0A1G7A766-F1
#
_entry.id   AF-A0A1G7A766-F1
#
_cell.length_a   1.000
_cell.length_b   1.000
_cell.length_c   1.000
_cell.angle_alpha   90.00
_cell.angle_beta   90.00
_cell.angle_gamma   90.00
#
_symmetry.space_group_name_H-M   'P 1'
#
loop_
_entity.id
_entity.type
_entity.pdbx_description
1 polymer ?
#
loop_
_entity_poly.entity_id
_entity_poly.type
_entity_poly.pdbx_seq_one_letter_code
_entity_poly.pdbx_strand_id
1 'polypeptide(L)'
;MEINNIVNGLKHLSEGLFKPEEWINWWEQNDNLVKLFLPPRWYLKIKPKMSQGLVGATLISQNAAREYLKSINQPYNESPHINYAEEYRKQIDLISLEYDKCNLNDFDSKFFRLKQTYPVFFVSMKKHLSKNDIVENNLAEDNLASSYFYRLLHEDVLTFFYCISQLKMENTFIGVNMLELRGEYIKIGELWLNSDGDELYIRPHESAVYFHDIGKNEMYILNNSFYLFVENDLSKFISK
;
A
#
# COMPACT_ATOMS: atom_id res chain seq x y z
N MET A 1 -6.71 26.45 -18.01
CA MET A 1 -6.41 27.16 -16.74
C MET A 1 -6.09 26.17 -15.61
N GLU A 2 -6.76 25.02 -15.56
CA GLU A 2 -6.59 23.98 -14.52
C GLU A 2 -5.30 23.14 -14.64
N ILE A 3 -4.83 22.81 -15.86
CA ILE A 3 -3.60 22.01 -16.08
C ILE A 3 -2.33 22.70 -15.51
N ASN A 4 -2.22 24.02 -15.68
CA ASN A 4 -1.10 24.78 -15.12
C ASN A 4 -1.08 24.74 -13.58
N ASN A 5 -2.24 24.54 -12.94
CA ASN A 5 -2.32 24.46 -11.49
C ASN A 5 -1.64 23.19 -10.96
N ILE A 6 -1.82 22.04 -11.64
CA ILE A 6 -1.22 20.77 -11.22
C ILE A 6 0.29 20.80 -11.38
N VAL A 7 0.79 21.21 -12.56
CA VAL A 7 2.25 21.32 -12.80
C VAL A 7 2.89 22.31 -11.83
N ASN A 8 2.24 23.44 -11.54
CA ASN A 8 2.74 24.41 -10.55
C ASN A 8 2.74 23.83 -9.12
N GLY A 9 1.70 23.08 -8.72
CA GLY A 9 1.67 22.40 -7.43
C GLY A 9 2.81 21.39 -7.28
N LEU A 10 3.04 20.55 -8.29
CA LEU A 10 4.15 19.60 -8.30
C LEU A 10 5.51 20.30 -8.27
N LYS A 11 5.64 21.46 -8.95
CA LYS A 11 6.84 22.30 -8.90
C LYS A 11 7.05 22.88 -7.51
N HIS A 12 6.02 23.46 -6.89
CA HIS A 12 6.10 24.01 -5.53
C HIS A 12 6.50 22.94 -4.52
N LEU A 13 5.94 21.73 -4.62
CA LEU A 13 6.35 20.60 -3.80
C LEU A 13 7.83 20.24 -4.05
N SER A 14 8.24 20.13 -5.31
CA SER A 14 9.60 19.80 -5.72
C SER A 14 10.64 20.80 -5.21
N GLU A 15 10.25 22.06 -5.09
CA GLU A 15 11.07 23.18 -4.58
C GLU A 15 10.93 23.37 -3.06
N GLY A 16 10.15 22.53 -2.36
CA GLY A 16 9.98 22.60 -0.91
C GLY A 16 9.22 23.83 -0.43
N LEU A 17 8.32 24.37 -1.26
CA LEU A 17 7.54 25.58 -0.97
C LEU A 17 6.24 25.30 -0.18
N PHE A 18 5.85 24.04 -0.05
CA PHE A 18 4.74 23.65 0.81
C PHE A 18 5.23 23.25 2.20
N LYS A 19 4.56 23.67 3.26
CA LYS A 19 4.65 22.90 4.52
C LYS A 19 3.99 21.53 4.32
N PRO A 20 4.37 20.51 5.10
CA PRO A 20 3.76 19.18 5.00
C PRO A 20 2.22 19.21 4.99
N GLU A 21 1.60 19.95 5.92
CA GLU A 21 0.14 20.09 6.01
C GLU A 21 -0.45 20.81 4.79
N GLU A 22 0.26 21.80 4.24
CA GLU A 22 -0.16 22.52 3.05
C GLU A 22 -0.15 21.62 1.82
N TRP A 23 0.84 20.72 1.70
CA TRP A 23 0.87 19.73 0.63
C TRP A 23 -0.29 18.75 0.73
N ILE A 24 -0.57 18.21 1.92
CA ILE A 24 -1.72 17.30 2.10
C ILE A 24 -3.03 17.99 1.73
N ASN A 25 -3.26 19.20 2.26
CA ASN A 25 -4.47 19.96 1.95
C ASN A 25 -4.57 20.29 0.46
N TRP A 26 -3.46 20.67 -0.17
CA TRP A 26 -3.44 20.92 -1.61
C TRP A 26 -3.78 19.66 -2.40
N TRP A 27 -3.23 18.50 -2.02
CA TRP A 27 -3.56 17.23 -2.65
C TRP A 27 -5.05 16.92 -2.53
N GLU A 28 -5.62 16.95 -1.33
CA GLU A 28 -7.04 16.65 -1.10
C GLU A 28 -7.98 17.55 -1.92
N GLN A 29 -7.66 18.85 -2.02
CA GLN A 29 -8.43 19.80 -2.82
C GLN A 29 -8.33 19.56 -4.34
N ASN A 30 -7.23 18.95 -4.79
CA ASN A 30 -6.94 18.76 -6.21
C ASN A 30 -6.98 17.28 -6.64
N ASP A 31 -7.29 16.33 -5.76
CA ASP A 31 -7.13 14.88 -5.97
C ASP A 31 -7.77 14.40 -7.28
N ASN A 32 -9.04 14.79 -7.50
CA ASN A 32 -9.76 14.45 -8.73
C ASN A 32 -9.07 14.99 -9.99
N LEU A 33 -8.57 16.23 -9.95
CA LEU A 33 -7.87 16.85 -11.07
C LEU A 33 -6.50 16.21 -11.30
N VAL A 34 -5.78 15.90 -10.22
CA VAL A 34 -4.48 15.22 -10.28
C VAL A 34 -4.65 13.81 -10.86
N LYS A 35 -5.70 13.08 -10.45
CA LYS A 35 -6.02 11.74 -10.96
C LYS A 35 -6.36 11.74 -12.46
N LEU A 36 -7.02 12.79 -12.95
CA LEU A 36 -7.30 12.97 -14.38
C LEU A 36 -6.07 13.40 -15.19
N PHE A 37 -5.17 14.16 -14.56
CA PHE A 37 -3.99 14.73 -15.24
C PHE A 37 -2.81 13.77 -15.30
N LEU A 38 -2.50 13.07 -14.21
CA LEU A 38 -1.34 12.21 -14.11
C LEU A 38 -1.63 10.81 -14.67
N PRO A 39 -0.66 10.20 -15.39
CA PRO A 39 -0.72 8.77 -15.63
C PRO A 39 -0.87 7.99 -14.31
N PRO A 40 -1.65 6.90 -14.26
CA PRO A 40 -2.02 6.22 -13.01
C PRO A 40 -0.83 5.89 -12.09
N ARG A 41 0.28 5.45 -12.68
CA ARG A 41 1.51 5.14 -11.94
C ARG A 41 2.15 6.36 -11.28
N TRP A 42 2.09 7.53 -11.93
CA TRP A 42 2.60 8.78 -11.36
C TRP A 42 1.68 9.32 -10.28
N TYR A 43 0.36 9.20 -10.47
CA TYR A 43 -0.61 9.50 -9.44
C TYR A 43 -0.31 8.71 -8.16
N LEU A 44 -0.16 7.39 -8.24
CA LEU A 44 0.16 6.56 -7.06
C LEU A 44 1.49 6.90 -6.41
N LYS A 45 2.53 7.15 -7.21
CA LYS A 45 3.85 7.52 -6.67
C LYS A 45 3.83 8.86 -5.92
N ILE A 46 3.04 9.82 -6.41
CA ILE A 46 3.00 11.19 -5.88
C ILE A 46 1.96 11.33 -4.76
N LYS A 47 0.91 10.50 -4.75
CA LYS A 47 -0.14 10.49 -3.72
C LYS A 47 0.49 10.49 -2.32
N PRO A 48 0.11 11.43 -1.44
CA PRO A 48 0.67 11.50 -0.10
C PRO A 48 0.46 10.20 0.66
N LYS A 49 1.57 9.68 1.16
CA LYS A 49 1.63 8.41 1.88
C LYS A 49 1.58 8.61 3.40
N MET A 50 0.37 8.80 3.93
CA MET A 50 0.11 9.08 5.35
C MET A 50 0.57 7.99 6.33
N SER A 51 0.83 6.76 5.89
CA SER A 51 1.48 5.74 6.73
C SER A 51 2.84 6.20 7.28
N GLN A 52 3.50 7.12 6.56
CA GLN A 52 4.82 7.67 6.90
C GLN A 52 4.73 8.97 7.73
N GLY A 53 3.53 9.37 8.17
CA GLY A 53 3.28 10.66 8.79
C GLY A 53 3.41 11.84 7.81
N LEU A 54 3.04 13.04 8.25
CA LEU A 54 2.94 14.23 7.39
C LEU A 54 4.24 14.52 6.62
N VAL A 55 5.38 14.53 7.32
CA VAL A 55 6.68 14.85 6.72
C VAL A 55 7.15 13.74 5.78
N GLY A 56 6.99 12.48 6.18
CA GLY A 56 7.35 11.32 5.35
C GLY A 56 6.52 11.25 4.08
N ALA A 57 5.20 11.45 4.19
CA ALA A 57 4.28 11.54 3.06
C ALA A 57 4.73 12.62 2.07
N THR A 58 5.04 13.82 2.58
CA THR A 58 5.49 14.97 1.76
C THR A 58 6.82 14.71 1.08
N LEU A 59 7.78 14.10 1.77
CA LEU A 59 9.08 13.72 1.19
C LEU A 59 8.92 12.73 0.04
N ILE A 60 8.12 11.68 0.23
CA ILE A 60 7.86 10.68 -0.81
C ILE A 60 7.21 11.34 -2.03
N SER A 61 6.17 12.14 -1.81
CA SER A 61 5.51 12.89 -2.86
C SER A 61 6.50 13.82 -3.59
N GLN A 62 7.39 14.52 -2.86
CA GLN A 62 8.38 15.42 -3.44
C GLN A 62 9.33 14.67 -4.36
N ASN A 63 9.88 13.54 -3.92
CA ASN A 63 10.80 12.75 -4.72
C ASN A 63 10.12 12.25 -6.01
N ALA A 64 8.88 11.76 -5.91
CA ALA A 64 8.11 11.33 -7.05
C ALA A 64 7.75 12.49 -8.00
N ALA A 65 7.40 13.67 -7.47
CA ALA A 65 7.10 14.85 -8.26
C ALA A 65 8.33 15.33 -9.05
N ARG A 66 9.51 15.30 -8.44
CA ARG A 66 10.78 15.62 -9.11
C ARG A 66 11.08 14.66 -10.26
N GLU A 67 10.91 13.35 -10.05
CA GLU A 67 11.06 12.36 -11.12
C GLU A 67 10.06 12.61 -12.26
N TYR A 68 8.81 12.91 -11.93
CA TYR A 68 7.78 13.21 -12.92
C TYR A 68 8.12 14.46 -13.73
N LEU A 69 8.46 15.58 -13.09
CA LEU A 69 8.84 16.83 -13.76
C LEU A 69 10.04 16.63 -14.69
N LYS A 70 11.04 15.84 -14.27
CA LYS A 70 12.17 15.44 -15.13
C LYS A 70 11.70 14.66 -16.36
N SER A 71 10.76 13.73 -16.20
CA SER A 71 10.25 12.91 -17.30
C SER A 71 9.53 13.72 -18.39
N ILE A 72 8.99 14.90 -18.06
CA ILE A 72 8.32 15.82 -19.00
C ILE A 72 9.17 17.05 -19.35
N ASN A 73 10.46 17.05 -19.00
CA ASN A 73 11.39 18.18 -19.21
C ASN A 73 10.91 19.51 -18.60
N GLN A 74 10.17 19.46 -17.48
CA GLN A 74 9.71 20.65 -16.78
C GLN A 74 10.77 21.10 -15.75
N PRO A 75 11.30 22.33 -15.85
CA PRO A 75 12.32 22.81 -14.93
C PRO A 75 11.75 23.18 -13.56
N TYR A 76 12.54 22.91 -12.52
CA TYR A 76 12.31 23.33 -11.13
C TYR A 76 13.65 23.59 -10.44
N ASN A 77 13.64 24.33 -9.33
CA ASN A 77 14.83 24.55 -8.50
C ASN A 77 15.15 23.29 -7.68
N GLU A 78 16.32 22.68 -7.92
CA GLU A 78 16.74 21.46 -7.22
C GLU A 78 17.09 21.68 -5.75
N SER A 79 17.36 22.92 -5.33
CA SER A 79 17.60 23.27 -3.93
C SER A 79 16.27 23.55 -3.23
N PRO A 80 15.72 22.61 -2.43
CA PRO A 80 14.43 22.85 -1.80
C PRO A 80 14.54 23.87 -0.66
N HIS A 81 13.50 24.67 -0.49
CA HIS A 81 13.39 25.61 0.63
C HIS A 81 13.21 24.87 1.98
N ILE A 82 12.40 23.80 1.99
CA ILE A 82 12.26 22.91 3.15
C ILE A 82 12.96 21.57 2.85
N ASN A 83 13.86 21.15 3.75
CA ASN A 83 14.54 19.86 3.65
C ASN A 83 13.73 18.77 4.37
N TYR A 84 12.69 18.25 3.72
CA TYR A 84 11.85 17.20 4.30
C TYR A 84 12.64 15.93 4.65
N ALA A 85 13.75 15.64 3.97
CA ALA A 85 14.58 14.48 4.28
C ALA A 85 15.23 14.59 5.66
N GLU A 86 15.72 15.79 6.01
CA GLU A 86 16.29 16.04 7.32
C GLU A 86 15.21 16.05 8.43
N GLU A 87 14.06 16.68 8.17
CA GLU A 87 12.94 16.69 9.11
C GLU A 87 12.38 15.29 9.35
N TYR A 88 12.23 14.48 8.30
CA TYR A 88 11.74 13.11 8.40
C TYR A 88 12.73 12.23 9.18
N ARG A 89 14.04 12.40 8.94
CA ARG A 89 15.07 11.70 9.74
C ARG A 89 14.96 12.02 11.23
N LYS A 90 14.79 13.31 11.58
CA LYS A 90 14.58 13.72 12.98
C LYS A 90 13.33 13.06 13.59
N GLN A 91 12.24 12.92 12.82
CA GLN A 91 11.04 12.22 13.30
C GLN A 91 11.26 10.72 13.49
N ILE A 92 11.95 10.04 12.56
CA ILE A 92 12.29 8.63 12.69
C ILE A 92 13.15 8.39 13.92
N ASP A 93 14.17 9.23 14.15
CA ASP A 93 15.06 9.10 15.31
C ASP A 93 14.28 9.22 16.64
N LEU A 94 13.26 10.09 16.70
CA LEU A 94 12.38 10.22 17.86
C LEU A 94 11.42 9.02 18.02
N ILE A 95 10.83 8.54 16.93
CA ILE A 95 9.93 7.38 16.94
C ILE A 95 10.68 6.10 17.34
N SER A 96 11.90 5.91 16.85
CA SER A 96 12.75 4.76 17.21
C SER A 96 13.00 4.68 18.71
N LEU A 97 13.12 5.83 19.40
CA LEU A 97 13.30 5.89 20.85
C LEU A 97 12.02 5.57 21.64
N GLU A 98 10.84 5.78 21.06
CA GLU A 98 9.54 5.49 21.67
C GLU A 98 9.07 4.05 21.40
N TYR A 99 9.36 3.49 20.21
CA TYR A 99 8.92 2.16 19.79
C TYR A 99 9.60 1.02 20.57
N ASP A 100 10.83 1.24 21.06
CA ASP A 100 11.57 0.28 21.88
C ASP A 100 10.90 -0.01 23.25
N LYS A 101 9.89 0.77 23.66
CA LYS A 101 9.30 0.67 25.01
C LYS A 101 7.90 0.09 25.07
N CYS A 102 7.15 -0.04 23.97
CA CYS A 102 5.78 -0.56 24.01
C CYS A 102 5.46 -1.46 22.79
N ASN A 103 5.03 -2.71 23.06
CA ASN A 103 4.27 -3.61 22.16
C ASN A 103 4.96 -4.59 21.19
N LEU A 104 6.30 -4.73 21.14
CA LEU A 104 6.91 -5.74 20.25
C LEU A 104 6.67 -7.21 20.65
N ASN A 105 6.56 -7.50 21.96
CA ASN A 105 6.32 -8.87 22.44
C ASN A 105 4.86 -9.33 22.27
N ASP A 106 3.91 -8.39 22.28
CA ASP A 106 2.49 -8.68 22.08
C ASP A 106 2.21 -9.04 20.61
N PHE A 107 2.87 -8.37 19.67
CA PHE A 107 2.74 -8.64 18.24
C PHE A 107 3.20 -10.05 17.84
N ASP A 108 4.39 -10.47 18.29
CA ASP A 108 4.92 -11.81 17.99
C ASP A 108 4.02 -12.92 18.53
N SER A 109 3.45 -12.71 19.73
CA SER A 109 2.54 -13.66 20.37
C SER A 109 1.20 -13.71 19.65
N LYS A 110 0.64 -12.54 19.30
CA LYS A 110 -0.62 -12.42 18.56
C LYS A 110 -0.53 -13.07 17.18
N PHE A 111 0.53 -12.82 16.43
CA PHE A 111 0.69 -13.29 15.05
C PHE A 111 1.63 -14.50 14.92
N PHE A 112 1.67 -15.36 15.93
CA PHE A 112 2.56 -16.53 15.97
C PHE A 112 2.35 -17.48 14.77
N ARG A 113 1.10 -17.76 14.39
CA ARG A 113 0.78 -18.62 13.23
C ARG A 113 1.32 -18.03 11.93
N LEU A 114 1.14 -16.72 11.74
CA LEU A 114 1.69 -16.00 10.59
C LEU A 114 3.23 -16.09 10.55
N LYS A 115 3.90 -15.93 11.70
CA LYS A 115 5.36 -16.05 11.81
C LYS A 115 5.87 -17.44 11.42
N GLN A 116 5.13 -18.49 11.76
CA GLN A 116 5.51 -19.86 11.41
C GLN A 116 5.26 -20.18 9.93
N THR A 117 4.13 -19.72 9.39
CA THR A 117 3.73 -20.05 8.02
C THR A 117 4.43 -19.17 6.98
N TYR A 118 4.53 -17.87 7.26
CA TYR A 118 5.03 -16.85 6.33
C TYR A 118 6.12 -15.99 7.00
N PRO A 119 7.32 -16.56 7.26
CA PRO A 119 8.35 -15.87 8.02
C PRO A 119 8.91 -14.62 7.33
N VAL A 120 9.05 -14.61 6.01
CA VAL A 120 9.53 -13.42 5.29
C VAL A 120 8.48 -12.32 5.33
N PHE A 121 7.22 -12.68 5.05
CA PHE A 121 6.12 -11.72 5.10
C PHE A 121 5.93 -11.15 6.50
N PHE A 122 6.00 -11.98 7.55
CA PHE A 122 5.92 -11.54 8.94
C PHE A 122 6.98 -10.48 9.27
N VAL A 123 8.25 -10.72 8.88
CA VAL A 123 9.34 -9.77 9.13
C VAL A 123 9.13 -8.47 8.37
N SER A 124 8.76 -8.53 7.08
CA SER A 124 8.46 -7.35 6.28
C SER A 124 7.31 -6.54 6.88
N MET A 125 6.20 -7.19 7.20
CA MET A 125 5.04 -6.53 7.80
C MET A 125 5.39 -5.88 9.14
N LYS A 126 6.02 -6.62 10.06
CA LYS A 126 6.40 -6.10 11.39
C LYS A 126 7.29 -4.86 11.29
N LYS A 127 8.19 -4.82 10.31
CA LYS A 127 9.12 -3.70 10.09
C LYS A 127 8.44 -2.46 9.51
N HIS A 128 7.42 -2.65 8.66
CA HIS A 128 6.83 -1.58 7.87
C HIS A 128 5.43 -1.13 8.34
N LEU A 129 4.91 -1.74 9.41
CA LEU A 129 3.65 -1.34 10.03
C LEU A 129 3.72 0.06 10.64
N SER A 130 2.76 0.90 10.28
CA SER A 130 2.49 2.21 10.85
C SER A 130 1.34 2.18 11.84
N LYS A 131 1.16 3.27 12.62
CA LYS A 131 0.06 3.42 13.58
C LYS A 131 -1.34 3.43 12.92
N ASN A 132 -1.42 3.65 11.61
CA ASN A 132 -2.67 3.75 10.87
C ASN A 132 -3.01 2.45 10.11
N ASP A 133 -2.10 1.48 10.08
CA ASP A 133 -2.33 0.20 9.42
C ASP A 133 -3.16 -0.73 10.31
N ILE A 134 -3.94 -1.60 9.68
CA ILE A 134 -4.80 -2.56 10.37
C ILE A 134 -4.37 -3.97 9.97
N VAL A 135 -3.94 -4.74 10.96
CA VAL A 135 -3.72 -6.18 10.83
C VAL A 135 -4.53 -6.89 11.90
N GLU A 136 -5.40 -7.77 11.46
CA GLU A 136 -6.27 -8.55 12.32
C GLU A 136 -6.05 -10.04 12.07
N ASN A 137 -6.13 -10.83 13.14
CA ASN A 137 -6.14 -12.28 13.12
C ASN A 137 -7.39 -12.84 13.83
N ASN A 138 -8.41 -12.00 14.00
CA ASN A 138 -9.56 -12.27 14.84
C ASN A 138 -10.62 -13.15 14.13
N LEU A 139 -10.25 -13.80 13.01
CA LEU A 139 -11.14 -14.75 12.37
C LEU A 139 -11.33 -15.92 13.33
N ALA A 140 -12.49 -16.03 13.95
CA ALA A 140 -12.91 -17.31 14.50
C ALA A 140 -12.91 -18.30 13.34
N GLU A 141 -12.24 -19.46 13.48
CA GLU A 141 -12.12 -20.42 12.39
C GLU A 141 -13.50 -20.81 11.81
N ASP A 142 -14.52 -20.78 12.68
CA ASP A 142 -15.93 -20.99 12.39
C ASP A 142 -16.55 -19.95 11.42
N ASN A 143 -16.08 -18.70 11.43
CA ASN A 143 -16.63 -17.63 10.59
C ASN A 143 -16.26 -17.81 9.11
N LEU A 144 -15.02 -18.24 8.83
CA LEU A 144 -14.65 -18.58 7.46
C LEU A 144 -15.26 -19.90 7.05
N ALA A 145 -15.23 -20.92 7.93
CA ALA A 145 -15.76 -22.25 7.66
C ALA A 145 -17.27 -22.26 7.33
N SER A 146 -18.02 -21.31 7.89
CA SER A 146 -19.45 -21.11 7.60
C SER A 146 -19.73 -20.22 6.38
N SER A 147 -18.70 -19.57 5.81
CA SER A 147 -18.87 -18.70 4.65
C SER A 147 -19.11 -19.49 3.36
N TYR A 148 -19.85 -18.88 2.43
CA TYR A 148 -20.03 -19.42 1.07
C TYR A 148 -18.68 -19.71 0.38
N PHE A 149 -17.69 -18.84 0.61
CA PHE A 149 -16.38 -18.94 -0.03
C PHE A 149 -15.54 -20.09 0.49
N TYR A 150 -15.76 -20.61 1.70
CA TYR A 150 -14.91 -21.65 2.31
C TYR A 150 -14.61 -22.81 1.37
N ARG A 151 -15.65 -23.33 0.71
CA ARG A 151 -15.54 -24.48 -0.18
C ARG A 151 -14.87 -24.13 -1.51
N LEU A 152 -14.85 -22.86 -1.89
CA LEU A 152 -14.27 -22.37 -3.13
C LEU A 152 -12.80 -21.98 -2.97
N LEU A 153 -12.32 -21.70 -1.75
CA LEU A 153 -10.95 -21.28 -1.52
C LEU A 153 -9.99 -22.49 -1.54
N HIS A 154 -8.82 -22.31 -2.16
CA HIS A 154 -7.71 -23.25 -2.06
C HIS A 154 -7.12 -23.27 -0.63
N GLU A 155 -6.50 -24.38 -0.23
CA GLU A 155 -5.96 -24.56 1.13
C GLU A 155 -4.93 -23.49 1.54
N ASP A 156 -4.09 -23.04 0.60
CA ASP A 156 -3.14 -21.95 0.84
C ASP A 156 -3.83 -20.62 1.17
N VAL A 157 -4.96 -20.32 0.50
CA VAL A 157 -5.72 -19.09 0.72
C VAL A 157 -6.43 -19.15 2.08
N LEU A 158 -7.00 -20.30 2.41
CA LEU A 158 -7.57 -20.56 3.73
C LEU A 158 -6.51 -20.39 4.82
N THR A 159 -5.33 -20.99 4.62
CA THR A 159 -4.19 -20.91 5.54
C THR A 159 -3.79 -19.45 5.80
N PHE A 160 -3.72 -18.63 4.75
CA PHE A 160 -3.47 -17.20 4.90
C PHE A 160 -4.54 -16.48 5.72
N PHE A 161 -5.83 -16.68 5.41
CA PHE A 161 -6.90 -16.02 6.15
C PHE A 161 -7.03 -16.49 7.61
N TYR A 162 -6.57 -17.70 7.92
CA TYR A 162 -6.40 -18.15 9.30
C TYR A 162 -5.18 -17.55 10.02
N CYS A 163 -4.19 -17.06 9.27
CA CYS A 163 -3.08 -16.30 9.85
C CYS A 163 -3.48 -14.83 10.08
N ILE A 164 -4.15 -14.23 9.10
CA ILE A 164 -4.64 -12.84 9.14
C ILE A 164 -6.02 -12.72 8.47
N SER A 165 -7.03 -12.26 9.21
CA SER A 165 -8.37 -11.99 8.68
C SER A 165 -8.41 -10.76 7.78
N GLN A 166 -7.52 -9.80 8.06
CA GLN A 166 -7.43 -8.53 7.36
C GLN A 166 -6.01 -7.99 7.41
N LEU A 167 -5.54 -7.52 6.26
CA LEU A 167 -4.37 -6.69 6.07
C LEU A 167 -4.81 -5.42 5.34
N LYS A 168 -4.79 -4.29 6.02
CA LYS A 168 -5.02 -2.98 5.41
C LYS A 168 -3.82 -2.09 5.71
N MET A 169 -3.02 -1.89 4.67
CA MET A 169 -1.91 -0.96 4.63
C MET A 169 -2.15 0.05 3.50
N GLU A 170 -1.34 1.10 3.45
CA GLU A 170 -1.51 2.23 2.55
C GLU A 170 -1.86 1.93 1.09
N ASN A 171 -1.24 0.91 0.47
CA ASN A 171 -1.47 0.53 -0.93
C ASN A 171 -1.95 -0.92 -1.06
N THR A 172 -2.46 -1.50 0.03
CA THR A 172 -2.84 -2.92 0.08
C THR A 172 -4.04 -3.10 0.99
N PHE A 173 -5.08 -3.75 0.48
CA PHE A 173 -6.18 -4.20 1.31
C PHE A 173 -6.58 -5.61 0.93
N ILE A 174 -6.23 -6.59 1.75
CA ILE A 174 -6.60 -8.00 1.59
C ILE A 174 -7.39 -8.41 2.81
N GLY A 175 -8.54 -9.05 2.63
CA GLY A 175 -9.36 -9.45 3.76
C GLY A 175 -10.52 -10.35 3.40
N VAL A 176 -11.01 -11.11 4.38
CA VAL A 176 -12.19 -11.98 4.20
C VAL A 176 -13.43 -11.18 3.82
N ASN A 177 -13.53 -9.94 4.30
CA ASN A 177 -14.58 -8.99 3.93
C ASN A 177 -14.50 -8.47 2.48
N MET A 178 -13.40 -8.72 1.78
CA MET A 178 -13.21 -8.36 0.37
C MET A 178 -13.58 -9.50 -0.58
N LEU A 179 -13.95 -10.67 -0.07
CA LEU A 179 -14.33 -11.82 -0.87
C LEU A 179 -15.61 -11.54 -1.68
N GLU A 180 -15.48 -11.52 -2.99
CA GLU A 180 -16.58 -11.25 -3.93
C GLU A 180 -16.45 -12.15 -5.16
N LEU A 181 -17.49 -12.92 -5.49
CA LEU A 181 -17.52 -13.74 -6.71
C LEU A 181 -17.82 -12.85 -7.93
N ARG A 182 -16.90 -12.81 -8.90
CA ARG A 182 -17.01 -12.05 -10.15
C ARG A 182 -16.75 -12.96 -11.34
N GLY A 183 -17.83 -13.52 -11.90
CA GLY A 183 -17.73 -14.51 -12.97
C GLY A 183 -17.03 -15.78 -12.49
N GLU A 184 -15.90 -16.12 -13.10
CA GLU A 184 -15.08 -17.29 -12.72
C GLU A 184 -14.02 -16.99 -11.64
N TYR A 185 -13.90 -15.73 -11.19
CA TYR A 185 -12.91 -15.29 -10.22
C TYR A 185 -13.54 -14.91 -8.89
N ILE A 186 -12.72 -14.92 -7.83
CA ILE A 186 -13.05 -14.39 -6.52
C ILE A 186 -12.09 -13.23 -6.25
N LYS A 187 -12.61 -12.01 -6.08
CA LYS A 187 -11.81 -10.87 -5.59
C LYS A 187 -11.41 -11.18 -4.15
N ILE A 188 -10.14 -10.98 -3.81
CA ILE A 188 -9.62 -11.19 -2.44
C ILE A 188 -9.10 -9.92 -1.80
N GLY A 189 -8.94 -8.85 -2.59
CA GLY A 189 -8.38 -7.61 -2.11
C GLY A 189 -7.95 -6.68 -3.24
N GLU A 190 -7.15 -5.71 -2.85
CA GLU A 190 -6.56 -4.68 -3.70
C GLU A 190 -5.07 -4.55 -3.41
N LEU A 191 -4.32 -4.35 -4.49
CA LEU A 191 -2.88 -4.15 -4.47
C LEU A 191 -2.56 -3.04 -5.46
N TRP A 192 -2.47 -1.80 -5.02
CA TRP A 192 -2.36 -0.63 -5.91
C TRP A 192 -0.94 -0.54 -6.51
N LEU A 193 -0.66 -1.39 -7.49
CA LEU A 193 0.66 -1.58 -8.09
C LEU A 193 0.90 -0.62 -9.26
N ASN A 194 -0.11 -0.47 -10.13
CA ASN A 194 -0.06 0.35 -11.33
C ASN A 194 -1.06 1.52 -11.24
N SER A 195 -2.24 1.28 -10.68
CA SER A 195 -3.36 2.20 -10.56
C SER A 195 -4.07 2.08 -9.20
N ASP A 196 -4.69 3.18 -8.77
CA ASP A 196 -5.52 3.21 -7.56
C ASP A 196 -6.76 2.34 -7.77
N GLY A 197 -6.93 1.34 -6.90
CA GLY A 197 -7.97 0.32 -6.97
C GLY A 197 -7.60 -0.98 -7.67
N ASP A 198 -6.34 -1.16 -8.12
CA ASP A 198 -5.91 -2.43 -8.74
C ASP A 198 -6.28 -3.62 -7.86
N GLU A 199 -6.86 -4.66 -8.47
CA GLU A 199 -7.55 -5.72 -7.75
C GLU A 199 -6.76 -7.04 -7.78
N LEU A 200 -6.85 -7.78 -6.68
CA LEU A 200 -6.33 -9.14 -6.56
C LEU A 200 -7.46 -10.15 -6.65
N TYR A 201 -7.22 -11.19 -7.43
CA TYR A 201 -8.16 -12.25 -7.72
C TYR A 201 -7.52 -13.62 -7.54
N ILE A 202 -8.36 -14.62 -7.27
CA ILE A 202 -8.05 -16.04 -7.38
C ILE A 202 -9.18 -16.71 -8.17
N ARG A 203 -8.95 -17.94 -8.62
CA ARG A 203 -10.04 -18.80 -9.11
C ARG A 203 -10.43 -19.83 -8.04
N PRO A 204 -11.68 -20.29 -8.03
CA PRO A 204 -12.10 -21.36 -7.13
C PRO A 204 -11.17 -22.57 -7.21
N HIS A 205 -10.72 -23.05 -6.05
CA HIS A 205 -9.84 -24.21 -5.87
C HIS A 205 -8.44 -24.08 -6.49
N GLU A 206 -8.05 -22.90 -6.96
CA GLU A 206 -6.70 -22.64 -7.49
C GLU A 206 -5.85 -21.86 -6.48
N SER A 207 -4.55 -22.12 -6.49
CA SER A 207 -3.56 -21.36 -5.73
C SER A 207 -3.00 -20.16 -6.50
N ALA A 208 -3.31 -20.02 -7.79
CA ALA A 208 -2.81 -18.90 -8.58
C ALA A 208 -3.46 -17.57 -8.16
N VAL A 209 -2.64 -16.53 -8.09
CA VAL A 209 -3.06 -15.15 -7.82
C VAL A 209 -3.02 -14.38 -9.13
N TYR A 210 -4.17 -13.81 -9.47
CA TYR A 210 -4.38 -12.98 -10.64
C TYR A 210 -4.42 -11.52 -10.20
N PHE A 211 -3.86 -10.66 -11.02
CA PHE A 211 -3.85 -9.23 -10.82
C PHE A 211 -4.59 -8.56 -11.96
N HIS A 212 -5.51 -7.66 -11.63
CA HIS A 212 -6.23 -6.84 -12.60
C HIS A 212 -5.70 -5.41 -12.55
N ASP A 213 -4.99 -5.03 -13.62
CA ASP A 213 -4.63 -3.64 -13.88
C ASP A 213 -5.87 -2.92 -14.40
N ILE A 214 -6.59 -2.21 -13.53
CA ILE A 214 -7.80 -1.49 -13.95
C ILE A 214 -7.47 -0.34 -14.90
N GLY A 215 -6.27 0.23 -14.81
CA GLY A 215 -5.83 1.31 -15.69
C GLY A 215 -5.72 0.86 -17.15
N LYS A 216 -5.34 -0.39 -17.37
CA LYS A 216 -5.28 -1.01 -18.72
C LYS A 216 -6.46 -1.91 -19.04
N ASN A 217 -7.26 -2.24 -18.03
CA ASN A 217 -8.29 -3.28 -18.08
C ASN A 217 -7.72 -4.64 -18.53
N GLU A 218 -6.54 -4.99 -18.01
CA GLU A 218 -5.84 -6.25 -18.32
C GLU A 218 -5.70 -7.10 -17.06
N MET A 219 -5.93 -8.40 -17.19
CA MET A 219 -5.72 -9.36 -16.11
C MET A 219 -4.57 -10.30 -16.47
N TYR A 220 -3.64 -10.51 -15.53
CA TYR A 220 -2.53 -11.44 -15.69
C TYR A 220 -2.24 -12.19 -14.39
N ILE A 221 -1.57 -13.32 -14.51
CA ILE A 221 -1.15 -14.10 -13.35
C ILE A 221 0.05 -13.40 -12.71
N LEU A 222 -0.09 -13.03 -11.45
CA LEU A 222 0.99 -12.45 -10.65
C LEU A 222 1.91 -13.55 -10.10
N ASN A 223 1.32 -14.64 -9.62
CA ASN A 223 2.03 -15.83 -9.16
C ASN A 223 1.15 -17.08 -9.31
N ASN A 224 1.75 -18.23 -9.65
CA ASN A 224 1.03 -19.51 -9.72
C ASN A 224 0.87 -20.20 -8.35
N SER A 225 1.46 -19.65 -7.29
CA SER A 225 1.34 -20.17 -5.93
C SER A 225 0.99 -19.02 -4.97
N PHE A 226 -0.10 -19.19 -4.24
CA PHE A 226 -0.54 -18.23 -3.25
C PHE A 226 0.51 -18.08 -2.14
N TYR A 227 1.12 -19.19 -1.73
CA TYR A 227 2.23 -19.17 -0.77
C TYR A 227 3.39 -18.30 -1.26
N LEU A 228 3.86 -18.52 -2.50
CA LEU A 228 4.96 -17.73 -3.06
C LEU A 228 4.57 -16.27 -3.31
N PHE A 229 3.31 -15.99 -3.66
CA PHE A 229 2.80 -14.63 -3.73
C PHE A 229 2.96 -13.93 -2.37
N VAL A 230 2.54 -14.56 -1.27
CA VAL A 230 2.66 -13.96 0.07
C VAL A 230 4.12 -13.75 0.46
N GLU A 231 4.95 -14.80 0.41
CA GLU A 231 6.35 -14.71 0.86
C GLU A 231 7.20 -13.79 -0.01
N ASN A 232 7.01 -13.77 -1.33
CA ASN A 232 7.89 -13.04 -2.24
C ASN A 232 7.30 -11.72 -2.71
N ASP A 233 6.11 -11.75 -3.30
CA ASP A 233 5.58 -10.61 -4.05
C ASP A 233 4.94 -9.60 -3.11
N LEU A 234 4.05 -10.07 -2.23
CA LEU A 234 3.39 -9.25 -1.23
C LEU A 234 4.39 -8.68 -0.21
N SER A 235 5.30 -9.50 0.33
CA SER A 235 6.38 -9.04 1.22
C SER A 235 7.21 -7.91 0.62
N LYS A 236 7.61 -8.04 -0.65
CA LYS A 236 8.37 -7.00 -1.36
C LYS A 236 7.52 -5.76 -1.62
N PHE A 237 6.23 -5.93 -1.88
CA PHE A 237 5.32 -4.82 -2.13
C PHE A 237 5.15 -3.95 -0.90
N ILE A 238 4.84 -4.56 0.26
CA ILE A 238 4.61 -3.82 1.51
C ILE A 238 5.89 -3.22 2.11
N SER A 239 7.06 -3.60 1.58
CA SER A 239 8.36 -3.07 2.00
C SER A 239 8.78 -1.80 1.22
N LYS A 240 7.95 -1.30 0.30
CA LYS A 240 8.22 -0.12 -0.55
C LYS A 240 7.49 1.13 -0.08
#